data_AF-A0A679FXW7-F1
#
_entry.id   AF-A0A679FXW7-F1
#
_cell.length_a   1.000
_cell.length_b   1.000
_cell.length_c   1.000
_cell.angle_alpha   90.00
_cell.angle_beta   90.00
_cell.angle_gamma   90.00
#
_symmetry.space_group_name_H-M   'P 1'
#
loop_
_entity.id
_entity.type
_entity.pdbx_description
1 polymer ?
#
loop_
_entity_poly.entity_id
_entity_poly.type
_entity_poly.pdbx_seq_one_letter_code
_entity_poly.pdbx_strand_id
1 'polypeptide(L)'
;MNKRKSVKNLVGIVFFIVVFVFVCMISFGDLYLTPLDAAKKNNYIHKNAILLKEISARENKIYIFRDNDQSYKTVISKPFGPLWKSEIAFNYQSNLKNDIETVGYAKINDQTINILMLAFKTNTNKIKYVEAGPDGERFLRPMHLGNIEIFYWEGKFNERDINPIALSSDKKPKYYYGFSKDEQYDDLRTIQWHEYH
;
A
#
# COMPACT_ATOMS: atom_id res chain seq x y z
N MET A 1 -60.38 5.91 16.51
CA MET A 1 -59.54 4.82 15.95
C MET A 1 -58.75 5.35 14.76
N ASN A 2 -57.42 5.60 14.88
CA ASN A 2 -56.50 5.63 13.72
C ASN A 2 -55.01 5.91 14.04
N LYS A 3 -54.64 6.26 15.28
CA LYS A 3 -53.23 6.52 15.64
C LYS A 3 -52.29 5.34 15.34
N ARG A 4 -52.74 4.09 15.52
CA ARG A 4 -51.93 2.88 15.21
C ARG A 4 -51.63 2.69 13.71
N LYS A 5 -52.50 3.11 12.80
CA LYS A 5 -52.25 3.01 11.34
C LYS A 5 -51.25 4.09 10.89
N SER A 6 -51.38 5.30 11.45
CA SER A 6 -50.45 6.41 11.19
C SER A 6 -49.02 6.10 11.64
N VAL A 7 -48.85 5.49 12.82
CA VAL A 7 -47.51 5.11 13.32
C VAL A 7 -46.87 3.99 12.48
N LYS A 8 -47.64 2.98 12.04
CA LYS A 8 -47.10 1.92 11.16
C LYS A 8 -46.64 2.46 9.81
N ASN A 9 -47.38 3.40 9.23
CA ASN A 9 -47.00 4.05 7.98
C ASN A 9 -45.76 4.92 8.17
N LEU A 10 -45.66 5.64 9.29
CA LEU A 10 -44.47 6.42 9.64
C LEU A 10 -43.22 5.54 9.79
N VAL A 11 -43.34 4.40 10.49
CA VAL A 11 -42.24 3.44 10.65
C VAL A 11 -41.80 2.88 9.30
N GLY A 12 -42.74 2.54 8.41
CA GLY A 12 -42.42 2.08 7.06
C GLY A 12 -41.68 3.14 6.22
N ILE A 13 -42.10 4.40 6.30
CA ILE A 13 -41.45 5.52 5.61
C ILE A 13 -40.04 5.75 6.16
N VAL A 14 -39.87 5.77 7.49
CA VAL A 14 -38.56 5.94 8.12
C VAL A 14 -37.62 4.79 7.74
N PHE A 15 -38.10 3.55 7.75
CA PHE A 15 -37.31 2.40 7.32
C PHE A 15 -36.86 2.54 5.85
N PHE A 16 -37.79 2.93 4.96
CA PHE A 16 -37.46 3.15 3.56
C PHE A 16 -36.41 4.25 3.37
N ILE A 17 -36.53 5.38 4.08
CA ILE A 17 -35.55 6.47 4.02
C ILE A 17 -34.18 5.99 4.49
N VAL A 18 -34.11 5.25 5.60
CA VAL A 18 -32.83 4.71 6.11
C VAL A 18 -32.19 3.75 5.10
N VAL A 19 -32.97 2.83 4.53
CA VAL A 19 -32.47 1.89 3.50
C VAL A 19 -32.03 2.65 2.26
N PHE A 20 -32.80 3.64 1.81
CA PHE A 20 -32.45 4.47 0.65
C PHE A 20 -31.13 5.22 0.87
N VAL A 21 -30.98 5.89 2.01
CA VAL A 21 -29.73 6.59 2.37
C VAL A 21 -28.56 5.61 2.44
N PHE A 22 -28.76 4.43 3.03
CA PHE A 22 -27.72 3.39 3.11
C PHE A 22 -27.29 2.90 1.71
N VAL A 23 -28.25 2.64 0.82
CA VAL A 23 -27.96 2.26 -0.59
C VAL A 23 -27.23 3.38 -1.31
N CYS A 24 -27.64 4.64 -1.12
CA CYS A 24 -26.93 5.80 -1.67
C CYS A 24 -25.49 5.89 -1.15
N MET A 25 -25.26 5.70 0.15
CA MET A 25 -23.89 5.74 0.71
C MET A 25 -22.99 4.65 0.11
N ILE A 26 -23.49 3.44 -0.11
CA ILE A 26 -22.71 2.37 -0.75
C ILE A 26 -22.47 2.68 -2.24
N SER A 27 -23.49 3.20 -2.93
CA SER A 27 -23.44 3.39 -4.38
C SER A 27 -22.60 4.60 -4.79
N PHE A 28 -22.57 5.65 -3.96
CA PHE A 28 -21.90 6.92 -4.27
C PHE A 28 -20.67 7.19 -3.39
N GLY A 29 -20.47 6.46 -2.29
CA GLY A 29 -19.44 6.75 -1.29
C GLY A 29 -18.11 6.01 -1.47
N ASP A 30 -17.92 5.25 -2.56
CA ASP A 30 -16.79 4.32 -2.74
C ASP A 30 -16.60 3.38 -1.53
N LEU A 31 -17.72 2.89 -0.98
CA LEU A 31 -17.76 2.01 0.17
C LEU A 31 -18.09 0.57 -0.24
N TYR A 32 -17.38 -0.39 0.34
CA TYR A 32 -17.45 -1.79 -0.06
C TYR A 32 -17.54 -2.73 1.14
N LEU A 33 -18.11 -3.92 0.93
CA LEU A 33 -18.29 -4.93 1.98
C LEU A 33 -16.99 -5.64 2.35
N THR A 34 -16.06 -5.76 1.40
CA THR A 34 -14.77 -6.41 1.62
C THR A 34 -13.61 -5.47 1.30
N PRO A 35 -12.47 -5.60 1.99
CA PRO A 35 -11.32 -4.75 1.75
C PRO A 35 -10.72 -4.98 0.36
N LEU A 36 -10.80 -6.20 -0.17
CA LEU A 36 -10.28 -6.52 -1.51
C LEU A 36 -11.15 -5.93 -2.61
N ASP A 37 -12.48 -5.95 -2.45
CA ASP A 37 -13.40 -5.29 -3.39
C ASP A 37 -13.17 -3.79 -3.42
N ALA A 38 -12.94 -3.18 -2.24
CA ALA A 38 -12.57 -1.78 -2.15
C ALA A 38 -11.30 -1.48 -2.95
N ALA A 39 -10.29 -2.33 -2.84
CA ALA A 39 -9.03 -2.13 -3.54
C ALA A 39 -9.17 -2.33 -5.05
N LYS A 40 -9.86 -3.38 -5.50
CA LYS A 40 -10.04 -3.70 -6.94
C LYS A 40 -10.92 -2.69 -7.68
N LYS A 41 -11.91 -2.11 -6.99
CA LYS A 41 -12.81 -1.10 -7.56
C LYS A 41 -12.30 0.34 -7.38
N ASN A 42 -11.09 0.50 -6.85
CA ASN A 42 -10.43 1.78 -6.83
C ASN A 42 -10.21 2.27 -8.28
N ASN A 43 -10.54 3.53 -8.57
CA ASN A 43 -10.50 4.09 -9.92
C ASN A 43 -9.11 4.05 -10.58
N TYR A 44 -8.05 3.90 -9.78
CA TYR A 44 -6.67 3.79 -10.27
C TYR A 44 -6.24 2.37 -10.62
N ILE A 45 -7.06 1.34 -10.37
CA ILE A 45 -6.74 -0.07 -10.65
C ILE A 45 -7.54 -0.54 -11.87
N HIS A 46 -6.86 -1.02 -12.91
CA HIS A 46 -7.57 -1.60 -14.05
C HIS A 46 -8.22 -2.94 -13.67
N LYS A 47 -9.33 -3.27 -14.34
CA LYS A 47 -10.18 -4.44 -14.03
C LYS A 47 -9.46 -5.78 -14.09
N ASN A 48 -8.40 -5.87 -14.87
CA ASN A 48 -7.58 -7.07 -15.09
C ASN A 48 -6.21 -6.99 -14.40
N ALA A 49 -6.01 -6.03 -13.48
CA ALA A 49 -4.84 -6.01 -12.64
C ALA A 49 -4.76 -7.30 -11.79
N ILE A 50 -3.54 -7.85 -11.68
CA ILE A 50 -3.26 -9.09 -10.98
C ILE A 50 -2.83 -8.76 -9.55
N LEU A 51 -3.50 -9.34 -8.56
CA LEU A 51 -3.06 -9.24 -7.17
C LEU A 51 -1.77 -10.04 -6.96
N LEU A 52 -0.71 -9.38 -6.50
CA LEU A 52 0.59 -10.01 -6.22
C LEU A 52 0.76 -10.35 -4.74
N LYS A 53 0.37 -9.43 -3.86
CA LYS A 53 0.54 -9.56 -2.40
C LYS A 53 -0.62 -8.89 -1.66
N GLU A 54 -1.01 -9.51 -0.54
CA GLU A 54 -1.86 -8.93 0.49
C GLU A 54 -1.07 -8.88 1.79
N ILE A 55 -1.15 -7.76 2.51
CA ILE A 55 -0.52 -7.54 3.81
C ILE A 55 -1.59 -7.02 4.76
N SER A 56 -1.65 -7.59 5.97
CA SER A 56 -2.51 -7.07 7.04
C SER A 56 -1.72 -6.08 7.89
N ALA A 57 -2.25 -4.88 8.07
CA ALA A 57 -1.60 -3.79 8.79
C ALA A 57 -2.59 -3.23 9.83
N ARG A 58 -2.62 -3.87 11.01
CA ARG A 58 -3.69 -3.72 12.01
C ARG A 58 -5.07 -4.00 11.39
N GLU A 59 -5.98 -3.04 11.49
CA GLU A 59 -7.32 -3.12 10.90
C GLU A 59 -7.31 -2.80 9.38
N ASN A 60 -6.20 -2.29 8.85
CA ASN A 60 -6.07 -1.98 7.42
C ASN A 60 -5.58 -3.19 6.63
N LYS A 61 -5.87 -3.18 5.34
CA LYS A 61 -5.34 -4.15 4.37
C LYS A 61 -4.57 -3.42 3.28
N ILE A 62 -3.39 -3.92 2.95
CA ILE A 62 -2.53 -3.36 1.91
C ILE A 62 -2.43 -4.39 0.80
N TYR A 63 -2.68 -3.96 -0.43
CA TYR A 63 -2.65 -4.81 -1.62
C TYR A 63 -1.66 -4.26 -2.63
N ILE A 64 -0.83 -5.15 -3.17
CA ILE A 64 0.07 -4.84 -4.29
C ILE A 64 -0.48 -5.51 -5.54
N PHE A 65 -0.78 -4.71 -6.55
CA PHE A 65 -1.27 -5.15 -7.85
C PHE A 65 -0.20 -4.95 -8.92
N ARG A 66 -0.18 -5.85 -9.90
CA ARG A 66 0.46 -5.63 -11.20
C ARG A 66 -0.59 -5.27 -12.21
N ASP A 67 -0.38 -4.17 -12.90
CA ASP A 67 -1.27 -3.71 -13.94
C ASP A 67 -0.74 -4.08 -15.35
N ASN A 68 -1.57 -3.94 -16.39
CA ASN A 68 -1.22 -4.42 -17.74
C ASN A 68 -0.12 -3.60 -18.40
N ASP A 69 -0.03 -2.32 -18.04
CA ASP A 69 1.05 -1.43 -18.45
C ASP A 69 2.37 -1.77 -17.75
N GLN A 70 2.44 -2.89 -17.03
CA GLN A 70 3.55 -3.31 -16.18
C GLN A 70 3.81 -2.36 -14.99
N SER A 71 2.88 -1.48 -14.65
CA SER A 71 2.97 -0.71 -13.41
C SER A 71 2.64 -1.58 -12.20
N TYR A 72 3.26 -1.25 -11.07
CA TYR A 72 2.90 -1.77 -9.76
C TYR A 72 2.09 -0.70 -9.01
N LYS A 73 0.96 -1.12 -8.44
CA LYS A 73 0.08 -0.23 -7.68
C LYS A 73 -0.14 -0.78 -6.29
N THR A 74 0.10 0.04 -5.28
CA THR A 74 -0.23 -0.31 -3.89
C THR A 74 -1.48 0.42 -3.46
N VAL A 75 -2.42 -0.30 -2.89
CA VAL A 75 -3.71 0.23 -2.40
C VAL A 75 -3.86 -0.11 -0.93
N ILE A 76 -4.26 0.87 -0.13
CA ILE A 76 -4.61 0.68 1.27
C ILE A 76 -6.14 0.67 1.36
N SER A 77 -6.71 -0.39 1.90
CA SER A 77 -8.12 -0.46 2.28
C SER A 77 -8.26 -0.25 3.79
N LYS A 78 -8.98 0.80 4.17
CA LYS A 78 -9.23 1.21 5.55
C LYS A 78 -10.66 0.87 5.96
N PRO A 79 -10.89 0.44 7.21
CA PRO A 79 -12.23 0.26 7.72
C PRO A 79 -12.98 1.60 7.80
N PHE A 80 -14.27 1.58 7.47
CA PHE A 80 -15.20 2.69 7.59
C PHE A 80 -16.52 2.16 8.16
N GLY A 81 -16.59 2.05 9.49
CA GLY A 81 -17.67 1.34 10.18
C GLY A 81 -17.72 -0.14 9.75
N PRO A 82 -18.88 -0.69 9.33
CA PRO A 82 -18.97 -2.06 8.84
C PRO A 82 -18.50 -2.23 7.38
N LEU A 83 -18.06 -1.16 6.73
CA LEU A 83 -17.65 -1.12 5.33
C LEU A 83 -16.15 -0.81 5.20
N TRP A 84 -15.68 -0.78 3.97
CA TRP A 84 -14.29 -0.54 3.61
C TRP A 84 -14.19 0.53 2.54
N LYS A 85 -13.19 1.40 2.66
CA LYS A 85 -12.82 2.39 1.65
C LYS A 85 -11.36 2.16 1.24
N SER A 86 -11.02 2.45 -0.01
CA SER A 86 -9.64 2.33 -0.49
C SER A 86 -9.02 3.67 -0.89
N GLU A 87 -7.70 3.75 -0.79
CA GLU A 87 -6.88 4.85 -1.29
C GLU A 87 -5.63 4.30 -1.99
N ILE A 88 -5.16 4.98 -3.03
CA ILE A 88 -3.89 4.62 -3.67
C ILE A 88 -2.73 5.12 -2.81
N ALA A 89 -1.81 4.22 -2.48
CA ALA A 89 -0.63 4.52 -1.69
C ALA A 89 0.62 4.70 -2.56
N PHE A 90 0.67 3.99 -3.69
CA PHE A 90 1.84 3.98 -4.56
C PHE A 90 1.46 3.59 -5.98
N ASN A 91 2.13 4.21 -6.95
CA ASN A 91 2.07 3.84 -8.36
C ASN A 91 3.49 3.95 -8.92
N TYR A 92 4.01 2.87 -9.48
CA TYR A 92 5.36 2.81 -10.04
C TYR A 92 5.37 2.08 -11.36
N GLN A 93 5.97 2.72 -12.36
CA GLN A 93 6.18 2.10 -13.66
C GLN A 93 7.40 1.18 -13.59
N SER A 94 7.20 -0.12 -13.82
CA SER A 94 8.32 -1.08 -13.85
C SER A 94 9.33 -0.70 -14.92
N ASN A 95 10.60 -0.82 -14.59
CA ASN A 95 11.73 -0.73 -15.49
C ASN A 95 12.64 -1.95 -15.29
N LEU A 96 12.48 -2.93 -16.19
CA LEU A 96 13.23 -4.19 -16.16
C LEU A 96 14.75 -4.02 -16.35
N LYS A 97 15.23 -2.83 -16.75
CA LYS A 97 16.67 -2.54 -16.82
C LYS A 97 17.27 -2.31 -15.44
N ASN A 98 16.46 -1.99 -14.44
CA ASN A 98 16.91 -1.80 -13.08
C ASN A 98 17.15 -3.17 -12.42
N ASP A 99 18.32 -3.34 -11.81
CA ASP A 99 18.69 -4.56 -11.08
C ASP A 99 17.76 -4.82 -9.87
N ILE A 100 17.20 -3.75 -9.29
CA ILE A 100 16.20 -3.77 -8.20
C ILE A 100 15.13 -2.71 -8.43
N GLU A 101 13.89 -3.04 -8.10
CA GLU A 101 12.72 -2.18 -8.26
C GLU A 101 11.96 -2.05 -6.94
N THR A 102 11.38 -0.87 -6.71
CA THR A 102 10.35 -0.67 -5.69
C THR A 102 8.99 -1.01 -6.29
N VAL A 103 8.41 -2.10 -5.82
CA VAL A 103 7.13 -2.63 -6.33
C VAL A 103 5.97 -2.34 -5.39
N GLY A 104 6.24 -1.79 -4.21
CA GLY A 104 5.20 -1.33 -3.32
C GLY A 104 5.71 -0.39 -2.25
N TYR A 105 4.85 0.55 -1.89
CA TYR A 105 5.03 1.49 -0.80
C TYR A 105 3.67 1.73 -0.17
N ALA A 106 3.59 1.67 1.15
CA ALA A 106 2.42 2.12 1.88
C ALA A 106 2.82 2.75 3.19
N LYS A 107 2.23 3.92 3.45
CA LYS A 107 2.38 4.65 4.70
C LYS A 107 1.00 4.85 5.31
N ILE A 108 0.87 4.47 6.58
CA ILE A 108 -0.34 4.73 7.35
C ILE A 108 0.09 5.48 8.60
N ASN A 109 -0.30 6.75 8.68
CA ASN A 109 -0.14 7.56 9.88
C ASN A 109 -1.41 7.45 10.70
N ASP A 110 -1.31 6.85 11.88
CA ASP A 110 -2.35 6.89 12.90
C ASP A 110 -1.89 7.84 14.03
N GLN A 111 -2.82 8.32 14.85
CA GLN A 111 -2.53 9.27 15.94
C GLN A 111 -1.48 8.75 16.94
N THR A 112 -1.31 7.43 17.03
CA THR A 112 -0.45 6.78 18.01
C THR A 112 0.78 6.11 17.41
N ILE A 113 0.71 5.67 16.14
CA ILE A 113 1.77 4.90 15.49
C ILE A 113 1.88 5.24 13.99
N ASN A 114 3.07 5.04 13.45
CA ASN A 114 3.30 5.01 12.01
C ASN A 114 3.45 3.56 11.55
N ILE A 115 2.88 3.26 10.39
CA ILE A 115 3.11 2.01 9.67
C ILE A 115 3.78 2.35 8.35
N LEU A 116 4.88 1.66 8.04
CA LEU A 116 5.54 1.73 6.75
C LEU A 116 5.69 0.32 6.20
N MET A 117 5.31 0.17 4.93
CA MET A 117 5.58 -1.02 4.14
C MET A 117 6.37 -0.61 2.90
N LEU A 118 7.48 -1.31 2.68
CA LEU A 118 8.27 -1.25 1.46
C LEU A 118 8.30 -2.65 0.85
N ALA A 119 8.08 -2.74 -0.46
CA ALA A 119 8.20 -3.99 -1.19
C ALA A 119 9.18 -3.84 -2.34
N PHE A 120 10.13 -4.76 -2.41
CA PHE A 120 11.20 -4.76 -3.38
C PHE A 120 11.21 -6.04 -4.18
N LYS A 121 11.62 -5.93 -5.44
CA LYS A 121 11.83 -7.05 -6.35
C LYS A 121 13.18 -6.89 -7.03
N THR A 122 13.95 -7.96 -7.12
CA THR A 122 15.18 -7.97 -7.92
C THR A 122 14.96 -8.63 -9.28
N ASN A 123 15.54 -8.02 -10.31
CA ASN A 123 15.58 -8.54 -11.68
C ASN A 123 16.96 -9.17 -12.01
N THR A 124 17.86 -9.24 -11.03
CA THR A 124 19.23 -9.75 -11.21
C THR A 124 19.62 -10.74 -10.12
N ASN A 125 20.63 -11.57 -10.40
CA ASN A 125 21.24 -12.44 -9.38
C ASN A 125 22.35 -11.74 -8.58
N LYS A 126 22.72 -10.51 -8.93
CA LYS A 126 23.78 -9.74 -8.27
C LYS A 126 23.38 -9.23 -6.88
N ILE A 127 22.08 -8.99 -6.66
CA ILE A 127 21.53 -8.53 -5.38
C ILE A 127 21.04 -9.76 -4.63
N LYS A 128 21.62 -9.99 -3.45
CA LYS A 128 21.29 -11.17 -2.61
C LYS A 128 20.58 -10.81 -1.34
N TYR A 129 20.73 -9.57 -0.87
CA TYR A 129 20.08 -9.13 0.35
C TYR A 129 19.63 -7.68 0.20
N VAL A 130 18.58 -7.32 0.94
CA VAL A 130 18.27 -5.93 1.24
C VAL A 130 18.28 -5.78 2.75
N GLU A 131 18.98 -4.75 3.22
CA GLU A 131 19.03 -4.34 4.61
C GLU A 131 18.27 -3.03 4.78
N ALA A 132 17.28 -2.99 5.68
CA ALA A 132 16.49 -1.79 5.93
C ALA A 132 15.98 -1.75 7.37
N GLY A 133 15.77 -0.55 7.88
CA GLY A 133 15.24 -0.30 9.21
C GLY A 133 15.98 0.85 9.90
N PRO A 134 15.43 1.37 11.00
CA PRO A 134 16.09 2.42 11.77
C PRO A 134 17.40 1.90 12.37
N ASP A 135 18.31 2.82 12.70
CA ASP A 135 19.59 2.49 13.29
C ASP A 135 19.40 1.67 14.58
N GLY A 136 20.12 0.54 14.68
CA GLY A 136 20.00 -0.42 15.78
C GLY A 136 18.93 -1.50 15.61
N GLU A 137 18.00 -1.35 14.65
CA GLU A 137 16.91 -2.31 14.39
C GLU A 137 16.80 -2.68 12.89
N ARG A 138 17.93 -2.73 12.20
CA ARG A 138 17.99 -3.04 10.76
C ARG A 138 17.76 -4.52 10.51
N PHE A 139 16.85 -4.82 9.59
CA PHE A 139 16.55 -6.18 9.14
C PHE A 139 17.24 -6.47 7.82
N LEU A 140 18.00 -7.56 7.79
CA LEU A 140 18.55 -8.13 6.57
C LEU A 140 17.60 -9.20 6.03
N ARG A 141 17.02 -9.00 4.84
CA ARG A 141 16.21 -10.02 4.16
C ARG A 141 16.90 -10.55 2.91
N PRO A 142 16.89 -11.87 2.68
CA PRO A 142 17.36 -12.45 1.43
C PRO A 142 16.44 -12.04 0.28
N MET A 143 17.05 -11.72 -0.86
CA MET A 143 16.34 -11.40 -2.10
C MET A 143 16.43 -12.59 -3.06
N HIS A 144 15.30 -12.94 -3.65
CA HIS A 144 15.22 -14.00 -4.66
C HIS A 144 14.77 -13.40 -5.99
N LEU A 145 15.40 -13.85 -7.08
CA LEU A 145 15.12 -13.38 -8.43
C LEU A 145 13.63 -13.48 -8.75
N GLY A 146 13.01 -12.36 -9.11
CA GLY A 146 11.59 -12.29 -9.48
C GLY A 146 10.61 -12.28 -8.32
N ASN A 147 11.02 -12.63 -7.10
CA ASN A 147 10.16 -12.60 -5.92
C ASN A 147 10.03 -11.19 -5.34
N ILE A 148 8.88 -10.92 -4.74
CA ILE A 148 8.61 -9.67 -4.02
C ILE A 148 8.87 -9.93 -2.54
N GLU A 149 9.87 -9.24 -2.02
CA GLU A 149 10.21 -9.23 -0.60
C GLU A 149 9.62 -7.99 0.07
N ILE A 150 9.00 -8.20 1.24
CA ILE A 150 8.25 -7.17 1.96
C ILE A 150 8.99 -6.84 3.25
N PHE A 151 9.17 -5.54 3.45
CA PHE A 151 9.64 -4.95 4.68
C PHE A 151 8.50 -4.16 5.31
N TYR A 152 8.34 -4.32 6.61
CA TYR A 152 7.20 -3.78 7.36
C TYR A 152 7.68 -3.30 8.72
N TRP A 153 7.34 -2.06 9.06
CA TRP A 153 7.62 -1.47 10.36
C TRP A 153 6.35 -0.86 10.93
N GLU A 154 6.19 -1.04 12.24
CA GLU A 154 5.11 -0.50 13.02
C GLU A 154 5.71 0.14 14.28
N GLY A 155 5.45 1.43 14.50
CA GLY A 155 5.93 2.10 15.70
C GLY A 155 6.18 3.59 15.50
N LYS A 156 7.00 4.16 16.39
CA LYS A 156 7.47 5.54 16.28
C LYS A 156 8.84 5.53 15.63
N PHE A 157 8.90 5.84 14.35
CA PHE A 157 10.14 5.98 13.59
C PHE A 157 10.05 7.15 12.63
N ASN A 158 11.20 7.69 12.25
CA ASN A 158 11.32 8.58 11.11
C ASN A 158 11.57 7.74 9.85
N GLU A 159 10.83 8.00 8.79
CA GLU A 159 10.96 7.26 7.53
C GLU A 159 12.34 7.41 6.91
N ARG A 160 12.99 8.57 7.16
CA ARG A 160 14.36 8.85 6.74
C ARG A 160 15.41 8.03 7.50
N ASP A 161 15.02 7.23 8.48
CA ASP A 161 15.96 6.35 9.19
C ASP A 161 15.95 4.94 8.59
N ILE A 162 14.94 4.58 7.78
CA ILE A 162 14.76 3.23 7.24
C ILE A 162 15.86 2.87 6.23
N ASN A 163 16.24 3.84 5.39
CA ASN A 163 17.42 3.84 4.51
C ASN A 163 17.77 2.46 3.93
N PRO A 164 16.94 1.86 3.05
CA PRO A 164 17.21 0.55 2.49
C PRO A 164 18.51 0.49 1.68
N ILE A 165 19.25 -0.60 1.81
CA ILE A 165 20.51 -0.86 1.11
C ILE A 165 20.44 -2.24 0.46
N ALA A 166 20.69 -2.33 -0.84
CA ALA A 166 20.81 -3.60 -1.56
C ALA A 166 22.26 -4.08 -1.54
N LEU A 167 22.47 -5.34 -1.20
CA LEU A 167 23.79 -5.94 -0.98
C LEU A 167 24.04 -7.12 -1.93
N SER A 168 25.30 -7.32 -2.31
CA SER A 168 25.77 -8.52 -3.00
C SER A 168 25.93 -9.74 -2.07
N SER A 169 26.32 -10.89 -2.62
CA SER A 169 26.52 -12.14 -1.86
C SER A 169 27.56 -12.03 -0.75
N ASP A 170 28.58 -11.18 -0.94
CA ASP A 170 29.61 -10.85 0.05
C ASP A 170 29.21 -9.72 1.00
N LYS A 171 27.91 -9.35 1.02
CA LYS A 171 27.32 -8.27 1.84
C LYS A 171 27.88 -6.87 1.55
N LYS A 172 28.50 -6.65 0.38
CA LYS A 172 28.91 -5.31 -0.03
C LYS A 172 27.73 -4.50 -0.58
N PRO A 173 27.60 -3.20 -0.22
CA PRO A 173 26.60 -2.32 -0.81
C PRO A 173 26.72 -2.22 -2.32
N LYS A 174 25.56 -2.28 -3.00
CA LYS A 174 25.43 -2.08 -4.45
C LYS A 174 24.51 -0.92 -4.77
N TYR A 175 23.38 -0.83 -4.08
CA TYR A 175 22.42 0.26 -4.24
C TYR A 175 21.94 0.77 -2.89
N TYR A 176 21.64 2.06 -2.78
CA TYR A 176 20.87 2.63 -1.69
C TYR A 176 19.52 3.13 -2.21
N TYR A 177 18.49 3.05 -1.37
CA TYR A 177 17.17 3.58 -1.67
C TYR A 177 17.00 4.91 -0.92
N GLY A 178 16.73 5.99 -1.64
CA GLY A 178 16.69 7.33 -1.06
C GLY A 178 16.59 8.41 -2.12
N PHE A 179 16.89 9.63 -1.72
CA PHE A 179 17.08 10.75 -2.65
C PHE A 179 18.44 10.64 -3.34
N SER A 180 18.51 11.17 -4.56
CA SER A 180 19.81 11.33 -5.22
C SER A 180 20.70 12.24 -4.38
N LYS A 181 21.95 11.84 -4.16
CA LYS A 181 22.92 12.69 -3.44
C LYS A 181 23.34 13.92 -4.27
N ASP A 182 23.08 13.88 -5.57
CA ASP A 182 23.47 14.92 -6.53
C ASP A 182 22.38 15.98 -6.74
N GLU A 183 21.16 15.76 -6.24
CA GLU A 183 20.04 16.69 -6.40
C GLU A 183 19.85 17.56 -5.15
N GLN A 184 19.54 18.85 -5.34
CA GLN A 184 19.35 19.82 -4.26
C GLN A 184 17.96 19.76 -3.60
N TYR A 185 17.02 18.97 -4.12
CA TYR A 185 15.64 18.94 -3.66
C TYR A 185 15.16 17.53 -3.33
N ASP A 186 14.83 17.32 -2.05
CA ASP A 186 14.19 16.10 -1.55
C ASP A 186 12.68 16.12 -1.86
N ASP A 187 12.27 15.65 -3.04
CA ASP A 187 10.86 15.38 -3.33
C ASP A 187 10.54 13.90 -3.09
N LEU A 188 9.68 13.57 -2.12
CA LEU A 188 9.31 12.19 -1.77
C LEU A 188 8.86 11.34 -2.99
N ARG A 189 8.42 11.98 -4.09
CA ARG A 189 8.06 11.31 -5.35
C ARG A 189 9.27 10.83 -6.16
N THR A 190 10.48 11.28 -5.85
CA THR A 190 11.72 10.93 -6.57
C THR A 190 12.55 9.86 -5.85
N ILE A 191 12.10 9.35 -4.70
CA ILE A 191 12.81 8.29 -3.97
C ILE A 191 12.89 7.03 -4.84
N GLN A 192 14.13 6.64 -5.15
CA GLN A 192 14.43 5.48 -5.99
C GLN A 192 15.73 4.81 -5.56
N TRP A 193 16.09 3.73 -6.26
CA TRP A 193 17.36 3.05 -6.07
C TRP A 193 18.48 3.77 -6.83
N HIS A 194 19.60 4.00 -6.15
CA HIS A 194 20.79 4.65 -6.67
C HIS A 194 22.01 3.75 -6.46
N GLU A 195 22.94 3.72 -7.41
CA GLU A 195 24.18 2.96 -7.27
C GLU A 195 25.07 3.56 -6.18
N TYR A 196 25.73 2.68 -5.41
CA TYR A 196 26.85 3.11 -4.58
C TYR A 196 28.06 3.38 -5.49
N HIS A 197 28.41 4.65 -5.66
CA HIS A 197 29.69 5.08 -6.23
C HIS A 197 30.84 4.91 -5.24
#